data_AF-A0A936W447-F1
#
_entry.id   AF-A0A936W447-F1
#
_cell.length_a   1.000
_cell.length_b   1.000
_cell.length_c   1.000
_cell.angle_alpha   90.00
_cell.angle_beta   90.00
_cell.angle_gamma   90.00
#
_symmetry.space_group_name_H-M   'P 1'
#
loop_
_entity.id
_entity.type
_entity.pdbx_description
1 polymer ?
#
loop_
_entity_poly.entity_id
_entity_poly.type
_entity_poly.pdbx_seq_one_letter_code
_entity_poly.pdbx_strand_id
1 'polypeptide(L)'
;MPIKNSLYRLLGTKMIYKNLPFLYFLCGLGVIYIGNVHFAERNVRKVQALQHELREQRWRYMTVKSELMYQSTPTMIERSVAEQDLHFLTQNPVVIR
;
A
#
# COMPACT_ATOMS: atom_id res chain seq x y z
N MET A 1 7.53 4.77 66.99
CA MET A 1 8.14 3.85 66.01
C MET A 1 8.15 4.48 64.60
N PRO A 2 9.24 5.14 64.16
CA PRO A 2 9.38 5.73 62.81
C PRO A 2 10.41 5.04 61.90
N ILE A 3 10.88 3.83 62.24
CA ILE A 3 12.04 3.20 61.58
C ILE A 3 11.68 2.61 60.20
N LYS A 4 10.43 2.16 60.01
CA LYS A 4 10.00 1.46 58.78
C LYS A 4 10.10 2.35 57.54
N ASN A 5 9.67 3.62 57.59
CA ASN A 5 9.62 4.50 56.42
C ASN A 5 11.00 4.89 55.86
N SER A 6 12.02 4.98 56.72
CA SER A 6 13.40 5.26 56.30
C SER A 6 14.00 4.09 55.50
N LEU A 7 13.70 2.86 55.94
CA LEU A 7 14.19 1.63 55.31
C LEU A 7 13.56 1.42 53.92
N TYR A 8 12.24 1.63 53.77
CA TYR A 8 11.58 1.56 52.46
C TYR A 8 12.12 2.60 51.48
N ARG A 9 12.47 3.80 51.94
CA ARG A 9 13.07 4.85 51.11
C ARG A 9 14.49 4.49 50.66
N LEU A 10 15.29 3.87 51.52
CA LEU A 10 16.65 3.40 51.20
C LEU A 10 16.64 2.17 50.27
N LEU A 11 15.73 1.23 50.46
CA LEU A 11 15.52 0.08 49.57
C LEU A 11 15.02 0.52 48.20
N GLY A 12 14.03 1.41 48.15
CA GLY A 12 13.49 1.95 46.91
C GLY A 12 14.53 2.73 46.11
N THR A 13 15.32 3.60 46.76
CA THR A 13 16.39 4.35 46.08
C THR A 13 17.47 3.41 45.53
N LYS A 14 17.97 2.44 46.29
CA LYS A 14 18.93 1.44 45.77
C LYS A 14 18.37 0.66 44.56
N MET A 15 17.10 0.27 44.62
CA MET A 15 16.44 -0.45 43.53
C MET A 15 16.27 0.43 42.28
N ILE A 16 15.90 1.69 42.45
CA ILE A 16 15.77 2.66 41.34
C ILE A 16 17.13 2.94 40.71
N TYR A 17 18.17 3.18 41.50
CA TYR A 17 19.52 3.39 40.97
C TYR A 17 20.08 2.16 40.24
N LYS A 18 19.73 0.95 40.67
CA LYS A 18 20.12 -0.29 39.97
C LYS A 18 19.40 -0.47 38.62
N ASN A 19 18.16 0.00 38.50
CA ASN A 19 17.35 -0.10 37.28
C ASN A 19 17.36 1.18 36.43
N LEU A 20 18.13 2.20 36.82
CA LEU A 20 18.33 3.44 36.07
C LEU A 20 18.73 3.21 34.59
N PRO A 21 19.68 2.31 34.25
CA PRO A 21 20.03 2.06 32.84
C PRO A 21 18.87 1.48 32.03
N PHE A 22 17.98 0.70 32.66
CA PHE A 22 16.77 0.17 32.00
C PHE A 22 15.76 1.28 31.71
N LEU A 23 15.62 2.27 32.60
CA LEU A 23 14.78 3.44 32.35
C LEU A 23 15.32 4.28 31.18
N TYR A 24 16.64 4.49 31.11
CA TYR A 24 17.26 5.17 29.97
C TYR A 24 17.06 4.42 28.66
N PHE A 25 17.12 3.09 28.68
CA PHE A 25 16.82 2.26 27.51
C PHE A 25 15.37 2.47 27.02
N LEU A 26 14.40 2.49 27.93
CA LEU A 26 12.99 2.79 27.61
C LEU A 26 12.81 4.21 27.06
N CYS A 27 13.47 5.21 27.64
CA CYS A 27 13.45 6.57 27.11
C CYS A 27 14.03 6.63 25.68
N GLY A 28 15.14 5.93 25.42
CA GLY A 28 15.73 5.81 24.09
C GLY A 28 14.78 5.18 23.08
N LEU A 29 14.11 4.09 23.46
CA LEU A 29 13.04 3.46 22.67
C LEU A 29 11.89 4.43 22.37
N GLY A 30 11.49 5.25 23.35
CA GLY A 30 10.47 6.27 23.16
C GLY A 30 10.85 7.31 22.11
N VAL A 31 12.09 7.79 22.13
CA VAL A 31 12.60 8.75 21.13
C VAL A 31 12.62 8.11 19.73
N ILE A 32 13.12 6.88 19.63
CA ILE A 32 13.14 6.12 18.36
C ILE A 32 11.70 5.92 17.84
N TYR A 33 10.75 5.61 18.72
CA TYR A 33 9.34 5.43 18.37
C TYR A 33 8.73 6.72 17.82
N ILE A 34 8.91 7.85 18.50
CA ILE A 34 8.41 9.16 18.05
C ILE A 34 9.00 9.52 16.68
N GLY A 35 10.31 9.28 16.50
CA GLY A 35 10.99 9.49 15.22
C GLY A 35 10.42 8.63 14.09
N ASN A 36 10.20 7.33 14.36
CA ASN A 36 9.63 6.39 13.38
C ASN A 36 8.20 6.74 13.00
N VAL A 37 7.36 7.16 13.95
CA VAL A 37 5.97 7.59 13.69
C VAL A 37 5.94 8.80 12.76
N HIS A 38 6.77 9.81 13.01
CA HIS A 38 6.84 11.01 12.16
C HIS A 38 7.30 10.70 10.73
N PHE A 39 8.22 9.73 10.58
CA PHE A 39 8.69 9.28 9.27
C PHE A 39 7.62 8.46 8.52
N ALA A 40 6.91 7.59 9.23
CA ALA A 40 5.81 6.81 8.68
C ALA A 40 4.68 7.73 8.17
N GLU A 41 4.34 8.77 8.92
CA GLU A 41 3.28 9.71 8.51
C GLU A 41 3.62 10.44 7.19
N ARG A 42 4.87 10.87 7.02
CA ARG A 42 5.33 11.49 5.76
C ARG A 42 5.31 10.51 4.60
N ASN A 43 5.67 9.25 4.83
CA ASN A 43 5.67 8.22 3.79
C ASN A 43 4.25 7.84 3.37
N VAL A 44 3.32 7.73 4.32
CA VAL A 44 1.91 7.43 4.01
C VAL A 44 1.30 8.51 3.12
N ARG A 45 1.54 9.80 3.41
CA ARG A 45 1.05 10.90 2.56
C ARG A 45 1.64 10.84 1.15
N LYS A 46 2.94 10.54 1.01
CA LYS A 46 3.59 10.37 -0.29
C LYS A 46 3.02 9.19 -1.08
N VAL A 47 2.79 8.06 -0.42
CA VAL A 47 2.19 6.87 -1.04
C VAL A 47 0.77 7.18 -1.55
N GLN A 48 -0.03 7.90 -0.78
CA GLN A 48 -1.38 8.30 -1.20
C GLN A 48 -1.36 9.22 -2.44
N ALA A 49 -0.44 10.19 -2.49
CA ALA A 49 -0.27 11.07 -3.65
C ALA A 49 0.16 10.26 -4.90
N LEU A 50 1.15 9.37 -4.74
CA LEU A 50 1.65 8.54 -5.85
C LEU A 50 0.58 7.57 -6.38
N GLN A 51 -0.26 7.02 -5.49
CA GLN A 51 -1.41 6.20 -5.90
C GLN A 51 -2.46 6.99 -6.69
N HIS A 52 -2.64 8.27 -6.38
CA HIS A 52 -3.56 9.13 -7.13
C HIS A 52 -3.07 9.34 -8.56
N GLU A 53 -1.79 9.66 -8.75
CA GLU A 53 -1.17 9.82 -10.07
C GLU A 53 -1.22 8.53 -10.89
N LEU A 54 -0.91 7.38 -10.27
CA LEU A 54 -1.00 6.09 -10.94
C LEU A 54 -2.44 5.73 -11.35
N ARG A 55 -3.45 6.09 -10.56
CA ARG A 55 -4.86 5.89 -10.93
C ARG A 55 -5.22 6.71 -12.17
N GLU A 56 -4.77 7.95 -12.24
CA GLU A 56 -5.05 8.84 -13.38
C GLU A 56 -4.39 8.33 -14.67
N GLN A 57 -3.12 7.89 -14.59
CA GLN A 57 -2.43 7.26 -15.72
C GLN A 57 -3.10 5.96 -16.16
N ARG A 58 -3.51 5.13 -15.20
CA ARG A 58 -4.20 3.87 -15.48
C ARG A 58 -5.59 4.08 -16.08
N TRP A 59 -6.29 5.15 -15.69
CA TRP A 59 -7.54 5.58 -16.31
C TRP A 59 -7.32 6.00 -17.76
N ARG A 60 -6.33 6.85 -18.05
CA ARG A 60 -5.98 7.21 -19.44
C ARG A 60 -5.69 5.98 -20.29
N TYR A 61 -4.91 5.04 -19.76
CA TYR A 61 -4.64 3.77 -20.46
C TYR A 61 -5.91 2.93 -20.68
N MET A 62 -6.79 2.84 -19.68
CA MET A 62 -8.03 2.07 -19.79
C MET A 62 -8.99 2.69 -20.82
N THR A 63 -9.09 4.02 -20.86
CA THR A 63 -9.92 4.75 -21.83
C THR A 63 -9.39 4.53 -23.25
N VAL A 64 -8.08 4.70 -23.48
CA VAL A 64 -7.48 4.45 -24.81
C VAL A 64 -7.62 2.98 -25.22
N LYS A 65 -7.41 2.04 -24.29
CA LYS A 65 -7.64 0.61 -24.55
C LYS A 65 -9.11 0.30 -24.84
N SER A 66 -10.04 0.94 -24.15
CA SER A 66 -11.48 0.77 -24.39
C SER A 66 -11.90 1.32 -25.74
N GLU A 67 -11.33 2.44 -26.18
CA GLU A 67 -11.54 2.98 -27.53
C GLU A 67 -11.02 2.01 -28.60
N LEU A 68 -9.81 1.48 -28.40
CA LEU A 68 -9.27 0.43 -29.27
C LEU A 68 -10.10 -0.85 -29.23
N MET A 69 -10.61 -1.26 -28.06
CA MET A 69 -11.51 -2.40 -27.94
C MET A 69 -12.86 -2.16 -28.62
N TYR A 70 -13.40 -0.94 -28.59
CA TYR A 70 -14.62 -0.58 -29.31
C TYR A 70 -14.41 -0.69 -30.83
N GLN A 71 -13.28 -0.18 -31.33
CA GLN A 71 -12.92 -0.33 -32.74
C GLN A 71 -12.57 -1.77 -33.14
N SER A 72 -12.00 -2.54 -32.21
CA SER A 72 -11.67 -3.97 -32.41
C SER A 72 -12.76 -4.92 -31.92
N THR A 73 -13.96 -4.41 -31.59
CA THR A 73 -15.05 -5.28 -31.17
C THR A 73 -15.47 -6.13 -32.38
N PRO A 74 -15.54 -7.47 -32.25
CA PRO A 74 -15.82 -8.37 -33.37
C PRO A 74 -17.07 -8.00 -34.16
N THR A 75 -18.10 -7.47 -33.49
CA THR A 75 -19.37 -7.03 -34.10
C THR A 75 -19.25 -5.77 -34.98
N MET A 76 -18.29 -4.88 -34.73
CA MET A 76 -18.03 -3.71 -35.58
C MET A 76 -17.12 -4.07 -36.75
N ILE A 77 -16.14 -4.95 -36.52
CA ILE A 77 -15.33 -5.54 -37.59
C ILE A 77 -16.24 -6.35 -38.53
N GLU A 78 -17.15 -7.17 -38.01
CA GLU A 78 -18.15 -7.89 -38.80
C GLU A 78 -19.00 -6.97 -39.68
N ARG A 79 -19.41 -5.81 -39.17
CA ARG A 79 -20.18 -4.82 -39.97
C ARG A 79 -19.33 -4.14 -41.03
N SER A 80 -18.11 -3.69 -40.68
CA SER A 80 -17.22 -3.01 -41.62
C SER A 80 -16.67 -3.95 -42.70
N VAL A 81 -16.53 -5.25 -42.39
CA VAL A 81 -16.08 -6.28 -43.33
C VAL A 81 -17.26 -6.85 -44.13
N ALA A 82 -18.47 -6.87 -43.58
CA ALA A 82 -19.70 -7.17 -44.33
C ALA A 82 -20.03 -6.08 -45.36
N GLU A 83 -19.69 -4.81 -45.11
CA GLU A 83 -19.71 -3.75 -46.14
C GLU A 83 -18.66 -3.96 -47.25
N GLN A 84 -17.65 -4.82 -47.02
CA GLN A 84 -16.59 -5.15 -47.99
C GLN A 84 -16.81 -6.51 -48.69
N ASP A 85 -18.04 -7.04 -48.74
CA ASP A 85 -18.39 -8.33 -49.39
C ASP A 85 -17.62 -9.56 -48.84
N LEU A 86 -17.05 -9.44 -47.64
CA LEU A 86 -16.31 -10.52 -46.99
C LEU A 86 -17.17 -11.13 -45.87
N HIS A 87 -17.67 -12.35 -46.12
CA HIS A 87 -18.44 -13.11 -45.15
C HIS A 87 -17.52 -13.90 -44.21
N PHE A 88 -17.66 -13.70 -42.89
CA PHE A 88 -17.01 -14.57 -41.90
C PHE A 88 -17.66 -15.95 -41.89
N LEU A 89 -16.84 -17.00 -41.93
CA LEU A 89 -17.28 -18.37 -41.70
C LEU A 89 -17.55 -18.56 -40.21
N THR A 90 -18.83 -18.54 -39.81
CA THR A 90 -19.35 -18.75 -38.44
C THR A 90 -19.11 -20.16 -37.87
N GLN A 91 -18.14 -20.93 -38.40
CA GLN A 91 -17.85 -22.27 -37.92
C GLN A 91 -16.41 -22.36 -37.42
N ASN A 92 -16.30 -22.67 -36.13
CA ASN A 92 -15.07 -22.97 -35.41
C ASN A 92 -14.19 -23.92 -36.26
N PRO A 93 -12.90 -23.63 -36.51
CA PRO A 93 -12.08 -24.43 -37.40
C PRO A 93 -11.93 -25.84 -36.81
N VAL A 94 -12.48 -26.83 -37.50
CA VAL A 94 -12.26 -28.23 -37.15
C VAL A 94 -10.83 -28.56 -37.53
N VAL A 95 -10.00 -28.84 -36.52
CA VAL A 95 -8.64 -29.30 -36.71
C VAL A 95 -8.72 -30.69 -37.35
N ILE A 96 -8.42 -30.79 -38.64
CA ILE A 96 -8.30 -32.08 -39.32
C ILE A 96 -6.89 -32.58 -39.00
N ARG A 97 -6.83 -33.66 -38.22
CA ARG A 97 -5.60 -34.38 -37.87
C ARG A 97 -5.14 -35.24 -39.04
#